data_AF-A0A9D2UUX0-F1
#
_entry.id   AF-A0A9D2UUX0-F1
#
_cell.length_a   1.000
_cell.length_b   1.000
_cell.length_c   1.000
_cell.angle_alpha   90.00
_cell.angle_beta   90.00
_cell.angle_gamma   90.00
#
_symmetry.space_group_name_H-M   'P 1'
#
loop_
_entity.id
_entity.type
_entity.pdbx_description
1 polymer ?
#
loop_
_entity_poly.entity_id
_entity_poly.type
_entity_poly.pdbx_seq_one_letter_code
_entity_poly.pdbx_strand_id
1 'polypeptide(L)'
;MFRPRIARACPNPALSTYGGRPSRLSAIARVARIAAKIAGVLVILAIIVLGTRSLSSAMASEATVSQAESSVSPLLKASTDPIDESERATLIDSLVASPADYTENVPEVLQGDAYPSGCEPAALASVLQSMGIDVSLEDMLAYLDYDPDFIDFVYHYAGDPAGSGSAWPPAMVDAANRYLDDAQTAENDTASAASNASGTPASDTSAGDEPNASANGASTSSASANSPSPKTAALQAVNISGASFSEVEQIIAAGYPVMAWTTTSMEDPEFSDYQIFGYQFVVNNHCVVVCGMADDESTVLVMDPLEGMVERDANNFARIYEERGGLAMVVAPTSTLS
;
A
#
# COMPACT_ATOMS: atom_id res chain seq x y z
N MET A 1 36.07 -21.10 -36.14
CA MET A 1 36.52 -20.80 -37.51
C MET A 1 35.59 -21.53 -38.47
N PHE A 2 34.59 -20.86 -39.05
CA PHE A 2 33.93 -21.23 -40.33
C PHE A 2 32.93 -20.11 -40.69
N ARG A 3 33.19 -19.40 -41.80
CA ARG A 3 32.26 -18.47 -42.47
C ARG A 3 31.98 -19.03 -43.86
N PRO A 4 30.79 -18.79 -44.44
CA PRO A 4 30.67 -18.69 -45.88
C PRO A 4 30.28 -17.27 -46.33
N ARG A 5 31.04 -16.77 -47.31
CA ARG A 5 30.80 -15.57 -48.13
C ARG A 5 30.08 -15.98 -49.41
N ILE A 6 29.09 -15.21 -49.87
CA ILE A 6 28.65 -15.07 -51.28
C ILE A 6 27.88 -13.73 -51.36
N ALA A 7 27.85 -12.88 -52.39
CA ALA A 7 28.74 -12.49 -53.48
C ALA A 7 28.19 -11.13 -54.01
N ARG A 8 29.04 -10.35 -54.68
CA ARG A 8 28.72 -9.05 -55.29
C ARG A 8 27.81 -9.18 -56.52
N ALA A 9 26.96 -8.19 -56.76
CA ALA A 9 26.38 -7.90 -58.07
C ALA A 9 26.27 -6.38 -58.32
N CYS A 10 26.91 -5.93 -59.40
CA CYS A 10 26.62 -4.79 -60.26
C CYS A 10 27.16 -5.24 -61.64
N PRO A 11 26.66 -4.80 -62.82
CA PRO A 11 26.29 -3.40 -63.08
C PRO A 11 25.16 -3.19 -64.13
N ASN A 12 25.04 -1.93 -64.59
CA ASN A 12 24.84 -1.48 -65.98
C ASN A 12 23.55 -0.66 -66.30
N PRO A 13 23.57 0.16 -67.38
CA PRO A 13 23.25 1.59 -67.31
C PRO A 13 22.12 1.98 -68.29
N ALA A 14 21.58 3.19 -68.18
CA ALA A 14 20.83 3.78 -69.30
C ALA A 14 20.75 5.30 -69.15
N LEU A 15 21.50 6.01 -70.00
CA LEU A 15 21.21 7.37 -70.44
C LEU A 15 20.39 7.28 -71.73
N SER A 16 19.23 7.91 -71.78
CA SER A 16 18.54 8.23 -73.03
C SER A 16 17.80 9.57 -72.95
N THR A 17 18.39 10.53 -73.64
CA THR A 17 17.87 11.68 -74.40
C THR A 17 16.51 12.31 -74.06
N TYR A 18 16.57 13.63 -73.78
CA TYR A 18 15.46 14.58 -73.66
C TYR A 18 15.37 15.40 -74.95
N GLY A 19 14.18 15.51 -75.56
CA GLY A 19 14.02 16.32 -76.78
C GLY A 19 12.62 16.29 -77.40
N GLY A 20 11.59 16.79 -76.68
CA GLY A 20 10.25 17.00 -77.24
C GLY A 20 9.58 18.22 -76.63
N ARG A 21 9.22 19.20 -77.46
CA ARG A 21 8.52 20.45 -77.07
C ARG A 21 7.13 20.14 -76.46
N PRO A 22 6.71 20.78 -75.35
CA PRO A 22 5.40 20.49 -74.76
C PRO A 22 4.25 21.10 -75.56
N SER A 23 3.28 20.26 -75.93
CA SER A 23 1.94 20.64 -76.38
C SER A 23 1.12 21.22 -75.22
N ARG A 24 0.07 21.97 -75.55
CA ARG A 24 -0.78 22.80 -74.65
C ARG A 24 -1.55 22.06 -73.52
N LEU A 25 -1.17 20.84 -73.16
CA LEU A 25 -1.72 20.05 -72.05
C LEU A 25 -1.14 20.39 -70.66
N SER A 26 -0.10 21.25 -70.59
CA SER A 26 0.64 21.52 -69.35
C SER A 26 0.05 22.56 -68.40
N ALA A 27 -0.96 23.33 -68.82
CA ALA A 27 -1.59 24.34 -67.95
C ALA A 27 -2.60 23.70 -66.98
N ILE A 28 -3.47 22.80 -67.46
CA ILE A 28 -4.47 22.11 -66.64
C ILE A 28 -3.80 21.17 -65.61
N ALA A 29 -2.75 20.47 -66.02
CA ALA A 29 -1.97 19.60 -65.13
C ALA A 29 -1.14 20.37 -64.07
N ARG A 30 -0.86 21.66 -64.28
CA ARG A 30 -0.21 22.55 -63.29
C ARG A 30 -1.22 23.10 -62.29
N VAL A 31 -2.43 23.46 -62.72
CA VAL A 31 -3.52 23.91 -61.82
C VAL A 31 -3.98 22.76 -60.91
N ALA A 32 -4.14 21.54 -61.43
CA ALA A 32 -4.50 20.37 -60.63
C ALA A 32 -3.43 20.01 -59.57
N ARG A 33 -2.14 20.15 -59.90
CA ARG A 33 -1.03 19.92 -58.95
C ARG A 33 -0.92 20.99 -57.86
N ILE A 34 -1.29 22.23 -58.15
CA ILE A 34 -1.34 23.31 -57.15
C ILE A 34 -2.55 23.12 -56.23
N ALA A 35 -3.72 22.78 -56.78
CA ALA A 35 -4.92 22.48 -56.00
C ALA A 35 -4.71 21.29 -55.04
N ALA A 36 -4.05 20.21 -55.50
CA ALA A 36 -3.71 19.06 -54.66
C ALA A 36 -2.70 19.40 -53.54
N LYS A 37 -1.72 20.29 -53.80
CA LYS A 37 -0.78 20.76 -52.77
C LYS A 37 -1.43 21.67 -51.74
N ILE A 38 -2.35 22.54 -52.16
CA ILE A 38 -3.12 23.41 -51.24
C ILE A 38 -4.07 22.56 -50.39
N ALA A 39 -4.74 21.56 -50.97
CA ALA A 39 -5.58 20.63 -50.22
C ALA A 39 -4.77 19.81 -49.19
N GLY A 40 -3.57 19.34 -49.57
CA GLY A 40 -2.67 18.64 -48.64
C GLY A 40 -2.18 19.51 -47.48
N VAL A 41 -1.85 20.79 -47.74
CA VAL A 41 -1.45 21.75 -46.69
C VAL A 41 -2.63 22.07 -45.76
N LEU A 42 -3.85 22.16 -46.29
CA LEU A 42 -5.05 22.39 -45.47
C LEU A 42 -5.42 21.18 -44.60
N VAL A 43 -5.20 19.95 -45.08
CA VAL A 43 -5.39 18.72 -44.27
C VAL A 43 -4.35 18.63 -43.17
N ILE A 44 -3.08 18.96 -43.43
CA ILE A 44 -2.03 18.99 -42.41
C ILE A 44 -2.30 20.08 -41.37
N LEU A 45 -2.71 21.29 -41.79
CA LEU A 45 -3.11 22.35 -40.86
C LEU A 45 -4.35 21.95 -40.05
N ALA A 46 -5.33 21.25 -40.64
CA ALA A 46 -6.47 20.72 -39.91
C ALA A 46 -6.06 19.65 -38.89
N ILE A 47 -5.13 18.75 -39.21
CA ILE A 47 -4.59 17.75 -38.27
C ILE A 47 -3.82 18.44 -37.13
N ILE A 48 -3.06 19.50 -37.41
CA ILE A 48 -2.37 20.27 -36.38
C ILE A 48 -3.39 21.01 -35.49
N VAL A 49 -4.45 21.61 -36.06
CA VAL A 49 -5.49 22.31 -35.29
C VAL A 49 -6.41 21.35 -34.51
N LEU A 50 -6.70 20.16 -35.05
CA LEU A 50 -7.41 19.12 -34.30
C LEU A 50 -6.48 18.51 -33.22
N GLY A 51 -5.20 18.32 -33.52
CA GLY A 51 -4.19 17.85 -32.57
C GLY A 51 -3.98 18.82 -31.41
N THR A 52 -3.95 20.13 -31.66
CA THR A 52 -3.83 21.14 -30.58
C THR A 52 -5.09 21.28 -29.74
N ARG A 53 -6.27 20.96 -30.28
CA ARG A 53 -7.52 20.85 -29.51
C ARG A 53 -7.56 19.60 -28.63
N SER A 54 -7.09 18.46 -29.13
CA SER A 54 -6.93 17.25 -28.32
C SER A 54 -5.89 17.42 -27.22
N LEU A 55 -4.79 18.12 -27.51
CA LEU A 55 -3.76 18.47 -26.51
C LEU A 55 -4.29 19.45 -25.45
N SER A 56 -5.09 20.46 -25.83
CA SER A 56 -5.69 21.37 -24.84
C SER A 56 -6.73 20.67 -23.94
N SER A 57 -7.46 19.69 -24.47
CA SER A 57 -8.40 18.89 -23.68
C SER A 57 -7.70 17.87 -22.77
N ALA A 58 -6.56 17.32 -23.18
CA ALA A 58 -5.75 16.41 -22.37
C ALA A 58 -5.05 17.16 -21.21
N MET A 59 -4.49 18.35 -21.48
CA MET A 59 -3.88 19.21 -20.45
C MET A 59 -4.90 19.74 -19.43
N ALA A 60 -6.15 19.97 -19.85
CA ALA A 60 -7.23 20.33 -18.93
C ALA A 60 -7.67 19.14 -18.06
N SER A 61 -7.55 17.91 -18.56
CA SER A 61 -7.82 16.68 -17.82
C SER A 61 -6.73 16.37 -16.79
N GLU A 62 -5.46 16.57 -17.12
CA GLU A 62 -4.34 16.45 -16.16
C GLU A 62 -4.40 17.53 -15.07
N ALA A 63 -4.82 18.75 -15.40
CA ALA A 63 -4.98 19.83 -14.43
C ALA A 63 -6.16 19.62 -13.46
N THR A 64 -7.15 18.80 -13.81
CA THR A 64 -8.25 18.43 -12.90
C THR A 64 -7.91 17.22 -12.04
N VAL A 65 -7.00 16.34 -12.46
CA VAL A 65 -6.53 15.20 -11.65
C VAL A 65 -5.57 15.67 -10.55
N SER A 66 -4.77 16.72 -10.79
CA SER A 66 -3.83 17.26 -9.79
C SER A 66 -4.49 17.95 -8.59
N GLN A 67 -5.79 18.25 -8.62
CA GLN A 67 -6.53 18.79 -7.46
C GLN A 67 -7.26 17.72 -6.65
N ALA A 68 -7.38 16.48 -7.16
CA ALA A 68 -8.02 15.39 -6.42
C ALA A 68 -7.04 14.64 -5.48
N GLU A 69 -5.73 14.68 -5.75
CA GLU A 69 -4.72 14.18 -4.81
C GLU A 69 -4.47 15.11 -3.61
N SER A 70 -4.95 16.35 -3.65
CA SER A 70 -4.73 17.34 -2.59
C SER A 70 -5.61 17.14 -1.35
N SER A 71 -6.50 16.14 -1.34
CA SER A 71 -7.36 15.85 -0.18
C SER A 71 -6.96 14.57 0.57
N VAL A 72 -5.93 13.85 0.12
CA VAL A 72 -5.26 12.88 0.98
C VAL A 72 -4.42 13.70 1.95
N SER A 73 -4.77 13.69 3.23
CA SER A 73 -4.10 14.50 4.26
C SER A 73 -2.58 14.48 4.07
N PRO A 74 -1.86 15.62 4.12
CA PRO A 74 -0.39 15.65 4.05
C PRO A 74 0.32 14.70 5.03
N LEU A 75 -0.39 14.25 6.07
CA LEU A 75 0.02 13.24 7.04
C LEU A 75 0.05 11.79 6.49
N LEU A 76 -0.82 11.45 5.53
CA LEU A 76 -0.85 10.10 4.93
C LEU A 76 0.36 9.88 4.03
N LYS A 77 0.71 10.88 3.21
CA LYS A 77 1.88 10.83 2.31
C LYS A 77 3.22 10.97 3.04
N ALA A 78 3.24 11.61 4.22
CA ALA A 78 4.42 11.70 5.08
C ALA A 78 4.70 10.42 5.88
N SER A 79 3.70 9.56 6.05
CA SER A 79 3.79 8.33 6.83
C SER A 79 4.33 7.14 6.03
N THR A 80 4.15 7.16 4.70
CA THR A 80 4.52 6.07 3.78
C THR A 80 5.98 6.13 3.34
N ASP A 81 6.52 7.31 3.07
CA ASP A 81 7.92 7.45 2.65
C ASP A 81 8.87 7.07 3.81
N PRO A 82 10.07 6.53 3.53
CA PRO A 82 11.07 6.38 4.58
C PRO A 82 11.41 7.75 5.16
N ILE A 83 11.12 7.92 6.44
CA ILE A 83 11.42 9.14 7.20
C ILE A 83 12.93 9.32 7.36
N ASP A 84 13.37 10.56 7.60
CA ASP A 84 14.79 10.81 7.83
C ASP A 84 15.27 10.19 9.16
N GLU A 85 16.58 9.97 9.26
CA GLU A 85 17.22 9.34 10.43
C GLU A 85 16.83 10.00 11.76
N SER A 86 16.75 11.33 11.79
CA SER A 86 16.48 12.08 13.02
C SER A 86 15.01 12.04 13.42
N GLU A 87 14.11 12.05 12.43
CA GLU A 87 12.68 11.84 12.64
C GLU A 87 12.42 10.42 13.13
N ARG A 88 13.08 9.41 12.53
CA ARG A 88 12.98 8.01 12.97
C ARG A 88 13.47 7.82 14.40
N ALA A 89 14.63 8.37 14.74
CA ALA A 89 15.14 8.29 16.11
C ALA A 89 14.17 8.90 17.12
N THR A 90 13.56 10.05 16.78
CA THR A 90 12.56 10.71 17.64
C THR A 90 11.30 9.86 17.80
N LEU A 91 10.84 9.24 16.71
CA LEU A 91 9.69 8.34 16.72
C LEU A 91 9.93 7.10 17.61
N ILE A 92 11.11 6.50 17.49
CA ILE A 92 11.53 5.34 18.30
C ILE A 92 11.62 5.74 19.77
N ASP A 93 12.23 6.88 20.09
CA ASP A 93 12.29 7.41 21.46
C ASP A 93 10.89 7.57 22.07
N SER A 94 9.91 8.07 21.29
CA SER A 94 8.53 8.23 21.76
C SER A 94 7.80 6.90 22.00
N LEU A 95 8.02 5.90 21.13
CA LEU A 95 7.53 4.53 21.32
C LEU A 95 8.11 3.92 22.60
N VAL A 96 9.43 3.99 22.78
CA VAL A 96 10.13 3.45 23.95
C VAL A 96 9.71 4.16 25.25
N ALA A 97 9.44 5.47 25.18
CA ALA A 97 8.97 6.24 26.32
C ALA A 97 7.50 5.96 26.70
N SER A 98 6.74 5.26 25.85
CA SER A 98 5.32 4.99 26.03
C SER A 98 5.01 3.49 25.96
N PRO A 99 5.40 2.67 26.95
CA PRO A 99 5.24 1.22 26.89
C PRO A 99 3.79 0.77 26.74
N ALA A 100 3.60 -0.32 26.00
CA ALA A 100 2.34 -1.02 25.76
C ALA A 100 2.50 -2.53 26.02
N ASP A 101 1.47 -3.33 25.74
CA ASP A 101 1.41 -4.78 25.91
C ASP A 101 0.97 -5.53 24.64
N TYR A 102 1.07 -4.88 23.47
CA TYR A 102 0.57 -5.44 22.23
C TYR A 102 1.36 -6.67 21.75
N THR A 103 2.65 -6.77 22.10
CA THR A 103 3.49 -7.95 21.83
C THR A 103 2.99 -9.23 22.48
N GLU A 104 2.26 -9.14 23.59
CA GLU A 104 1.68 -10.30 24.28
C GLU A 104 0.45 -10.87 23.55
N ASN A 105 -0.12 -10.09 22.62
CA ASN A 105 -1.41 -10.36 22.00
C ASN A 105 -1.31 -10.63 20.49
N VAL A 106 -0.11 -10.86 19.94
CA VAL A 106 0.07 -11.13 18.50
C VAL A 106 -0.50 -12.52 18.14
N PRO A 107 -1.57 -12.59 17.32
CA PRO A 107 -2.16 -13.87 16.94
C PRO A 107 -1.53 -14.41 15.66
N GLU A 108 -1.63 -15.73 15.46
CA GLU A 108 -1.28 -16.36 14.20
C GLU A 108 -2.30 -16.01 13.11
N VAL A 109 -1.83 -15.35 12.05
CA VAL A 109 -2.60 -15.11 10.83
C VAL A 109 -1.82 -15.71 9.67
N LEU A 110 -2.27 -16.88 9.21
CA LEU A 110 -1.59 -17.63 8.16
C LEU A 110 -2.08 -17.18 6.79
N GLN A 111 -1.16 -17.03 5.84
CA GLN A 111 -1.52 -16.70 4.45
C GLN A 111 -2.21 -17.86 3.72
N GLY A 112 -1.92 -19.11 4.12
CA GLY A 112 -2.52 -20.34 3.59
C GLY A 112 -2.28 -20.59 2.09
N ASP A 113 -2.83 -21.70 1.59
CA ASP A 113 -2.68 -22.10 0.18
C ASP A 113 -3.39 -21.16 -0.80
N ALA A 114 -4.39 -20.41 -0.32
CA ALA A 114 -5.15 -19.47 -1.14
C ALA A 114 -4.32 -18.24 -1.51
N TYR A 115 -3.39 -17.84 -0.66
CA TYR A 115 -2.56 -16.64 -0.84
C TYR A 115 -1.07 -16.97 -0.65
N PRO A 116 -0.43 -17.70 -1.58
CA PRO A 116 0.99 -18.07 -1.48
C PRO A 116 1.95 -16.86 -1.48
N SER A 117 1.50 -15.67 -1.88
CA SER A 117 2.23 -14.41 -1.75
C SER A 117 1.61 -13.45 -0.72
N GLY A 118 0.73 -13.93 0.16
CA GLY A 118 0.00 -13.10 1.12
C GLY A 118 0.75 -12.72 2.39
N CYS A 119 2.09 -12.81 2.44
CA CYS A 119 2.84 -12.61 3.68
C CYS A 119 2.67 -11.20 4.26
N GLU A 120 2.72 -10.16 3.43
CA GLU A 120 2.57 -8.77 3.86
C GLU A 120 1.17 -8.45 4.43
N PRO A 121 0.05 -8.74 3.73
CA PRO A 121 -1.28 -8.48 4.29
C PRO A 121 -1.61 -9.39 5.49
N ALA A 122 -1.07 -10.60 5.57
CA ALA A 122 -1.26 -11.49 6.72
C ALA A 122 -0.52 -10.99 7.96
N ALA A 123 0.74 -10.57 7.81
CA ALA A 123 1.50 -9.95 8.88
C ALA A 123 0.83 -8.65 9.36
N LEU A 124 0.29 -7.85 8.43
CA LEU A 124 -0.43 -6.61 8.76
C LEU A 124 -1.71 -6.90 9.56
N ALA A 125 -2.51 -7.88 9.14
CA ALA A 125 -3.69 -8.30 9.89
C ALA A 125 -3.35 -8.76 11.32
N SER A 126 -2.25 -9.49 11.49
CA SER A 126 -1.77 -9.91 12.81
C SER A 126 -1.35 -8.74 13.70
N VAL A 127 -0.63 -7.76 13.16
CA VAL A 127 -0.29 -6.54 13.91
C VAL A 127 -1.55 -5.78 14.32
N LEU A 128 -2.51 -5.59 13.43
CA LEU A 128 -3.76 -4.89 13.75
C LEU A 128 -4.59 -5.66 14.79
N GLN A 129 -4.69 -6.99 14.70
CA GLN A 129 -5.36 -7.80 15.70
C GLN A 129 -4.71 -7.70 17.09
N SER A 130 -3.37 -7.60 17.16
CA SER A 130 -2.68 -7.40 18.44
C SER A 130 -3.02 -6.06 19.12
N MET A 131 -3.45 -5.06 18.34
CA MET A 131 -3.99 -3.78 18.82
C MET A 131 -5.46 -3.86 19.26
N GLY A 132 -6.09 -5.05 19.20
CA GLY A 132 -7.50 -5.27 19.53
C GLY A 132 -8.48 -4.96 18.40
N ILE A 133 -8.00 -4.84 17.15
CA ILE A 133 -8.85 -4.63 15.97
C ILE A 133 -9.31 -5.98 15.42
N ASP A 134 -10.62 -6.17 15.27
CA ASP A 134 -11.19 -7.34 14.59
C ASP A 134 -11.05 -7.16 13.07
N VAL A 135 -9.98 -7.70 12.49
CA VAL A 135 -9.67 -7.61 11.05
C VAL A 135 -9.13 -8.94 10.54
N SER A 136 -9.64 -9.42 9.41
CA SER A 136 -9.13 -10.64 8.76
C SER A 136 -8.05 -10.35 7.70
N LEU A 137 -7.38 -11.40 7.23
CA LEU A 137 -6.52 -11.30 6.05
C LEU A 137 -7.31 -10.79 4.83
N GLU A 138 -8.50 -11.34 4.59
CA GLU A 138 -9.38 -10.94 3.49
C GLU A 138 -9.84 -9.47 3.58
N ASP A 139 -10.05 -8.98 4.80
CA ASP A 139 -10.32 -7.56 5.01
C ASP A 139 -9.12 -6.72 4.54
N MET A 140 -7.89 -7.08 4.94
CA MET A 140 -6.69 -6.34 4.51
C MET A 140 -6.43 -6.43 3.00
N LEU A 141 -6.75 -7.57 2.36
CA LEU A 141 -6.69 -7.69 0.91
C LEU A 141 -7.58 -6.65 0.19
N ALA A 142 -8.71 -6.25 0.78
CA ALA A 142 -9.58 -5.23 0.21
C ALA A 142 -9.01 -3.80 0.28
N TYR A 143 -7.98 -3.57 1.11
CA TYR A 143 -7.33 -2.26 1.30
C TYR A 143 -6.00 -2.13 0.57
N LEU A 144 -5.52 -3.20 -0.08
CA LEU A 144 -4.32 -3.13 -0.91
C LEU A 144 -4.58 -2.30 -2.17
N ASP A 145 -3.67 -1.37 -2.45
CA ASP A 145 -3.61 -0.73 -3.76
C ASP A 145 -2.75 -1.58 -4.70
N TYR A 146 -3.37 -2.20 -5.69
CA TYR A 146 -2.72 -3.22 -6.53
C TYR A 146 -2.04 -2.62 -7.76
N ASP A 147 -0.84 -3.11 -8.05
CA ASP A 147 -0.17 -2.93 -9.34
C ASP A 147 0.02 -4.29 -10.03
N PRO A 148 -0.93 -4.72 -10.88
CA PRO A 148 -0.88 -6.04 -11.52
C PRO A 148 0.23 -6.18 -12.56
N ASP A 149 0.82 -5.07 -13.03
CA ASP A 149 1.90 -5.07 -14.01
C ASP A 149 3.28 -5.23 -13.36
N PHE A 150 3.34 -5.27 -12.01
CA PHE A 150 4.55 -5.46 -11.22
C PHE A 150 5.60 -4.36 -11.47
N ILE A 151 5.15 -3.12 -11.61
CA ILE A 151 5.99 -1.96 -11.89
C ILE A 151 6.45 -1.31 -10.58
N ASP A 152 5.57 -1.12 -9.61
CA ASP A 152 5.85 -0.45 -8.36
C ASP A 152 5.48 -1.32 -7.17
N PHE A 153 6.48 -1.99 -6.61
CA PHE A 153 6.35 -2.77 -5.39
C PHE A 153 6.52 -1.93 -4.11
N VAL A 154 6.84 -0.64 -4.25
CA VAL A 154 7.14 0.25 -3.12
C VAL A 154 5.88 0.85 -2.56
N TYR A 155 5.09 1.48 -3.42
CA TYR A 155 3.86 2.19 -3.03
C TYR A 155 2.58 1.43 -3.37
N HIS A 156 2.70 0.30 -4.08
CA HIS A 156 1.59 -0.58 -4.40
C HIS A 156 1.95 -2.04 -4.05
N TYR A 157 0.92 -2.86 -3.88
CA TYR A 157 1.07 -4.31 -3.88
C TYR A 157 1.27 -4.77 -5.32
N ALA A 158 2.52 -5.05 -5.69
CA ALA A 158 2.88 -5.51 -7.02
C ALA A 158 2.43 -6.96 -7.21
N GLY A 159 1.66 -7.24 -8.26
CA GLY A 159 1.15 -8.58 -8.59
C GLY A 159 -0.14 -8.96 -7.86
N ASP A 160 -0.22 -10.21 -7.42
CA ASP A 160 -1.42 -10.82 -6.82
C ASP A 160 -1.05 -11.77 -5.66
N PRO A 161 -1.59 -11.59 -4.44
CA PRO A 161 -1.39 -12.47 -3.30
C PRO A 161 -1.75 -13.94 -3.56
N ALA A 162 -2.74 -14.20 -4.43
CA ALA A 162 -3.16 -15.55 -4.82
C ALA A 162 -2.21 -16.21 -5.84
N GLY A 163 -1.23 -15.46 -6.35
CA GLY A 163 -0.27 -15.91 -7.36
C GLY A 163 1.15 -15.54 -6.99
N SER A 164 1.66 -14.49 -7.64
CA SER A 164 2.96 -13.92 -7.34
C SER A 164 2.76 -12.45 -7.03
N GLY A 165 3.20 -12.04 -5.85
CA GLY A 165 3.06 -10.66 -5.41
C GLY A 165 4.02 -10.31 -4.29
N SER A 166 4.21 -9.01 -4.09
CA SER A 166 4.94 -8.48 -2.93
C SER A 166 4.66 -6.99 -2.76
N ALA A 167 4.88 -6.48 -1.55
CA ALA A 167 4.76 -5.07 -1.22
C ALA A 167 5.83 -4.68 -0.20
N TRP A 168 6.23 -3.42 -0.21
CA TRP A 168 7.19 -2.85 0.73
C TRP A 168 6.48 -2.03 1.81
N PRO A 169 7.20 -1.60 2.85
CA PRO A 169 6.62 -0.85 3.96
C PRO A 169 5.69 0.31 3.56
N PRO A 170 6.01 1.16 2.55
CA PRO A 170 5.13 2.27 2.19
C PRO A 170 3.72 1.83 1.78
N ALA A 171 3.60 0.82 0.91
CA ALA A 171 2.31 0.27 0.49
C ALA A 171 1.50 -0.32 1.65
N MET A 172 2.17 -1.00 2.60
CA MET A 172 1.49 -1.58 3.76
C MET A 172 1.08 -0.53 4.80
N VAL A 173 1.88 0.52 4.96
CA VAL A 173 1.51 1.68 5.79
C VAL A 173 0.30 2.40 5.22
N ASP A 174 0.23 2.59 3.89
CA ASP A 174 -0.94 3.18 3.23
C ASP A 174 -2.20 2.31 3.46
N ALA A 175 -2.12 1.01 3.18
CA ALA A 175 -3.22 0.07 3.37
C ALA A 175 -3.72 0.06 4.82
N ALA A 176 -2.80 0.03 5.79
CA ALA A 176 -3.12 0.07 7.21
C ALA A 176 -3.83 1.36 7.61
N ASN A 177 -3.30 2.52 7.20
CA ASN A 177 -3.88 3.81 7.56
C ASN A 177 -5.25 4.02 6.91
N ARG A 178 -5.45 3.57 5.67
CA ARG A 178 -6.78 3.59 5.02
C ARG A 178 -7.80 2.74 5.77
N TYR A 179 -7.40 1.55 6.21
CA TYR A 179 -8.25 0.70 7.05
C TYR A 179 -8.61 1.39 8.37
N LEU A 180 -7.63 1.96 9.06
CA LEU A 180 -7.80 2.62 10.35
C LEU A 180 -8.69 3.88 10.25
N ASP A 181 -8.58 4.64 9.15
CA ASP A 181 -9.44 5.79 8.88
C ASP A 181 -10.90 5.37 8.63
N ASP A 182 -11.13 4.34 7.81
CA ASP A 182 -12.47 3.82 7.53
C ASP A 182 -13.11 3.20 8.79
N ALA A 183 -12.35 2.48 9.60
CA ALA A 183 -12.82 1.94 10.88
C ALA A 183 -13.23 3.05 11.85
N GLN A 184 -12.43 4.12 11.97
CA GLN A 184 -12.76 5.27 12.82
C GLN A 184 -13.97 6.05 12.33
N THR A 185 -14.17 6.20 11.01
CA THR A 185 -15.36 6.88 10.48
C THR A 185 -16.64 6.10 10.76
N ALA A 186 -16.61 4.76 10.63
CA ALA A 186 -17.74 3.89 10.94
C ALA A 186 -18.14 3.94 12.44
N GLU A 187 -17.17 3.99 13.35
CA GLU A 187 -17.42 4.17 14.80
C GLU A 187 -18.07 5.53 15.10
N ASN A 188 -17.60 6.61 14.47
CA ASN A 188 -18.14 7.95 14.67
C ASN A 188 -19.57 8.09 14.12
N ASP A 189 -19.87 7.48 12.98
CA ASP A 189 -21.21 7.52 12.37
C ASP A 189 -22.23 6.71 13.20
N THR A 190 -21.82 5.57 13.73
CA THR A 190 -22.67 4.76 14.62
C THR A 190 -22.93 5.45 15.97
N ALA A 191 -21.92 6.09 16.55
CA ALA A 191 -22.07 6.90 17.76
C ALA A 191 -22.98 8.13 17.54
N SER A 192 -22.84 8.81 16.39
CA SER A 192 -23.69 9.92 15.98
C SER A 192 -25.14 9.48 15.77
N ALA A 193 -25.38 8.36 15.10
CA ALA A 193 -26.71 7.78 14.89
C ALA A 193 -27.39 7.39 16.22
N ALA A 194 -26.64 6.81 17.16
CA ALA A 194 -27.15 6.46 18.49
C ALA A 194 -27.54 7.70 19.31
N SER A 195 -26.78 8.80 19.21
CA SER A 195 -27.12 10.05 19.89
C SER A 195 -28.41 10.70 19.36
N ASN A 196 -28.66 10.60 18.06
CA ASN A 196 -29.86 11.12 17.39
C ASN A 196 -31.12 10.29 17.66
N ALA A 197 -30.98 9.01 18.02
CA ALA A 197 -32.10 8.15 18.39
C ALA A 197 -32.60 8.37 19.84
N SER A 198 -31.90 9.17 20.66
CA SER A 198 -32.30 9.50 22.04
C SER A 198 -33.29 10.67 22.15
N GLY A 199 -33.63 11.32 21.03
CA GLY A 199 -34.64 12.38 20.97
C GLY A 199 -36.07 11.84 21.07
N THR A 200 -36.62 11.78 22.28
CA THR A 200 -38.04 11.43 22.51
C THR A 200 -38.95 12.55 21.98
N PRO A 201 -40.02 12.28 21.19
CA PRO A 201 -41.10 13.24 21.04
C PRO A 201 -41.97 13.19 22.30
N ALA A 202 -42.01 14.31 23.03
CA ALA A 202 -42.93 14.50 24.13
C ALA A 202 -44.38 14.67 23.61
N SER A 203 -45.31 13.86 24.13
CA SER A 203 -46.71 14.25 24.31
C SER A 203 -47.42 13.37 25.33
N ASP A 204 -47.49 13.88 26.55
CA ASP A 204 -48.70 14.07 27.36
C ASP A 204 -49.81 13.00 27.32
N THR A 205 -50.08 12.35 28.46
CA THR A 205 -51.41 12.35 29.09
C THR A 205 -51.39 11.70 30.48
N SER A 206 -52.22 12.26 31.35
CA SER A 206 -52.27 12.08 32.80
C SER A 206 -53.24 10.98 33.27
N ALA A 207 -52.92 10.44 34.45
CA ALA A 207 -53.79 9.93 35.53
C ALA A 207 -54.32 8.49 35.49
N GLY A 208 -54.09 7.78 36.61
CA GLY A 208 -54.97 6.69 37.09
C GLY A 208 -54.30 5.59 37.91
N ASP A 209 -54.31 5.75 39.24
CA ASP A 209 -54.41 4.74 40.33
C ASP A 209 -53.70 3.36 40.28
N GLU A 210 -52.90 3.10 41.32
CA GLU A 210 -52.50 1.78 41.86
C GLU A 210 -53.58 1.25 42.85
N PRO A 211 -53.62 -0.05 43.31
CA PRO A 211 -52.47 -0.93 43.60
C PRO A 211 -52.58 -2.48 43.43
N ASN A 212 -51.39 -3.13 43.47
CA ASN A 212 -51.00 -4.44 44.05
C ASN A 212 -51.61 -5.78 43.58
N ALA A 213 -50.76 -6.69 43.05
CA ALA A 213 -50.72 -8.11 43.44
C ALA A 213 -49.40 -8.81 43.04
N SER A 214 -48.88 -9.61 43.99
CA SER A 214 -47.68 -10.44 43.99
C SER A 214 -47.71 -11.64 43.02
N ALA A 215 -46.57 -11.96 42.38
CA ALA A 215 -46.11 -13.34 42.17
C ALA A 215 -44.61 -13.41 41.79
N ASN A 216 -43.90 -14.29 42.48
CA ASN A 216 -42.47 -14.61 42.36
C ASN A 216 -42.09 -15.26 41.02
N GLY A 217 -40.91 -14.91 40.50
CA GLY A 217 -40.21 -15.64 39.44
C GLY A 217 -38.72 -15.26 39.41
N ALA A 218 -37.87 -16.22 39.75
CA ALA A 218 -36.42 -16.20 39.90
C ALA A 218 -35.58 -15.21 39.07
N SER A 219 -34.63 -14.58 39.77
CA SER A 219 -33.28 -14.18 39.32
C SER A 219 -32.67 -15.19 38.34
N THR A 220 -32.00 -14.80 37.26
CA THR A 220 -30.64 -14.24 37.32
C THR A 220 -30.39 -13.18 36.26
N SER A 221 -29.93 -12.04 36.73
CA SER A 221 -29.21 -11.00 36.01
C SER A 221 -28.06 -11.56 35.17
N SER A 222 -28.19 -11.60 33.84
CA SER A 222 -27.03 -11.40 32.98
C SER A 222 -26.82 -9.89 32.91
N ALA A 223 -25.96 -9.42 33.80
CA ALA A 223 -25.44 -8.08 33.77
C ALA A 223 -24.98 -7.77 32.34
N SER A 224 -25.56 -6.71 31.79
CA SER A 224 -24.87 -5.81 30.88
C SER A 224 -23.51 -5.51 31.52
N ALA A 225 -22.48 -6.24 31.07
CA ALA A 225 -21.11 -5.82 31.31
C ALA A 225 -20.93 -4.58 30.43
N ASN A 226 -21.23 -3.42 31.00
CA ASN A 226 -20.48 -2.21 30.69
C ASN A 226 -19.01 -2.54 30.97
N SER A 227 -18.32 -3.14 29.99
CA SER A 227 -16.94 -2.73 29.78
C SER A 227 -17.01 -1.24 29.50
N PRO A 228 -16.19 -0.40 30.15
CA PRO A 228 -15.93 0.92 29.60
C PRO A 228 -15.45 0.64 28.18
N SER A 229 -16.23 0.99 27.16
CA SER A 229 -15.72 1.09 25.80
C SER A 229 -14.49 1.99 25.92
N PRO A 230 -13.26 1.47 25.72
CA PRO A 230 -12.11 2.36 25.69
C PRO A 230 -12.46 3.40 24.62
N LYS A 231 -12.17 4.68 24.89
CA LYS A 231 -11.95 5.59 23.77
C LYS A 231 -10.99 4.86 22.86
N THR A 232 -11.44 4.38 21.71
CA THR A 232 -10.56 3.75 20.71
C THR A 232 -9.44 4.74 20.51
N ALA A 233 -8.24 4.40 20.99
CA ALA A 233 -7.09 5.26 20.75
C ALA A 233 -6.98 5.36 19.24
N ALA A 234 -6.92 6.59 18.69
CA ALA A 234 -6.61 6.73 17.28
C ALA A 234 -5.27 6.03 17.05
N LEU A 235 -5.26 5.03 16.19
CA LEU A 235 -4.07 4.27 15.82
C LEU A 235 -3.55 4.80 14.49
N GLN A 236 -2.26 4.67 14.28
CA GLN A 236 -1.61 5.05 13.02
C GLN A 236 -0.47 4.07 12.74
N ALA A 237 -0.37 3.65 11.47
CA ALA A 237 0.76 2.93 10.93
C ALA A 237 1.86 3.92 10.51
N VAL A 238 3.11 3.59 10.77
CA VAL A 238 4.28 4.41 10.43
C VAL A 238 5.40 3.56 9.85
N ASN A 239 6.04 4.09 8.80
CA ASN A 239 7.22 3.49 8.21
C ASN A 239 8.46 3.80 9.07
N ILE A 240 9.11 2.77 9.60
CA ILE A 240 10.35 2.88 10.36
C ILE A 240 11.54 2.27 9.62
N SER A 241 11.44 2.17 8.29
CA SER A 241 12.51 1.61 7.46
C SER A 241 13.83 2.33 7.71
N GLY A 242 14.91 1.56 7.80
CA GLY A 242 16.24 2.00 8.18
C GLY A 242 16.55 1.87 9.68
N ALA A 243 15.57 1.53 10.53
CA ALA A 243 15.85 1.17 11.92
C ALA A 243 16.79 -0.05 11.97
N SER A 244 17.83 0.02 12.80
CA SER A 244 18.70 -1.10 13.13
C SER A 244 17.94 -2.19 13.87
N PHE A 245 18.46 -3.42 13.89
CA PHE A 245 17.79 -4.48 14.64
C PHE A 245 17.76 -4.20 16.15
N SER A 246 18.78 -3.51 16.68
CA SER A 246 18.80 -3.08 18.09
C SER A 246 17.72 -2.05 18.42
N GLU A 247 17.32 -1.21 17.45
CA GLU A 247 16.16 -0.32 17.62
C GLU A 247 14.85 -1.11 17.57
N VAL A 248 14.75 -2.10 16.68
CA VAL A 248 13.60 -3.04 16.67
C VAL A 248 13.45 -3.71 18.03
N GLU A 249 14.52 -4.24 18.62
CA GLU A 249 14.51 -4.84 19.96
C GLU A 249 13.96 -3.89 21.03
N GLN A 250 14.32 -2.61 20.99
CA GLN A 250 13.82 -1.60 21.92
C GLN A 250 12.30 -1.36 21.74
N ILE A 251 11.81 -1.33 20.50
CA ILE A 251 10.39 -1.16 20.19
C ILE A 251 9.59 -2.38 20.68
N ILE A 252 10.11 -3.60 20.45
CA ILE A 252 9.52 -4.85 20.94
C ILE A 252 9.49 -4.88 22.47
N ALA A 253 10.59 -4.50 23.13
CA ALA A 253 10.67 -4.42 24.58
C ALA A 253 9.72 -3.36 25.18
N ALA A 254 9.40 -2.32 24.40
CA ALA A 254 8.38 -1.33 24.74
C ALA A 254 6.94 -1.82 24.46
N GLY A 255 6.77 -3.04 23.93
CA GLY A 255 5.47 -3.68 23.77
C GLY A 255 4.76 -3.42 22.45
N TYR A 256 5.49 -2.95 21.42
CA TYR A 256 4.95 -2.73 20.08
C TYR A 256 5.48 -3.79 19.10
N PRO A 257 4.64 -4.66 18.52
CA PRO A 257 5.05 -5.57 17.45
C PRO A 257 5.57 -4.81 16.24
N VAL A 258 6.60 -5.35 15.60
CA VAL A 258 7.22 -4.74 14.42
C VAL A 258 7.00 -5.65 13.23
N MET A 259 6.37 -5.13 12.17
CA MET A 259 6.34 -5.85 10.90
C MET A 259 7.67 -5.62 10.19
N ALA A 260 8.40 -6.69 9.91
CA ALA A 260 9.76 -6.65 9.38
C ALA A 260 9.86 -7.52 8.14
N TRP A 261 10.55 -7.00 7.12
CA TRP A 261 10.84 -7.81 5.94
C TRP A 261 12.16 -8.54 6.13
N THR A 262 12.18 -9.78 5.69
CA THR A 262 13.29 -10.72 5.77
C THR A 262 13.30 -11.57 4.49
N THR A 263 13.79 -12.81 4.56
CA THR A 263 13.75 -13.78 3.47
C THR A 263 13.01 -15.05 3.87
N THR A 264 12.49 -15.76 2.87
CA THR A 264 11.89 -17.08 3.08
C THR A 264 12.94 -18.02 3.70
N SER A 265 12.54 -18.80 4.70
CA SER A 265 13.38 -19.78 5.38
C SER A 265 14.68 -19.23 6.01
N MET A 266 14.78 -17.91 6.23
CA MET A 266 16.01 -17.24 6.71
C MET A 266 17.25 -17.51 5.82
N GLU A 267 17.03 -17.69 4.52
CA GLU A 267 18.10 -17.84 3.52
C GLU A 267 18.79 -16.49 3.24
N ASP A 268 19.98 -16.52 2.62
CA ASP A 268 20.65 -15.28 2.23
C ASP A 268 19.79 -14.49 1.21
N PRO A 269 19.77 -13.14 1.27
CA PRO A 269 18.98 -12.34 0.35
C PRO A 269 19.39 -12.51 -1.12
N GLU A 270 18.42 -12.86 -1.96
CA GLU A 270 18.59 -12.96 -3.41
C GLU A 270 18.23 -11.63 -4.08
N PHE A 271 19.18 -10.69 -4.06
CA PHE A 271 18.99 -9.38 -4.68
C PHE A 271 18.84 -9.47 -6.21
N SER A 272 17.81 -8.82 -6.73
CA SER A 272 17.64 -8.62 -8.17
C SER A 272 18.33 -7.33 -8.66
N ASP A 273 18.46 -7.19 -9.97
CA ASP A 273 18.88 -5.94 -10.61
C ASP A 273 17.74 -4.89 -10.67
N TYR A 274 16.54 -5.22 -10.16
CA TYR A 274 15.39 -4.32 -10.18
C TYR A 274 15.36 -3.45 -8.91
N GLN A 275 15.40 -2.14 -9.09
CA GLN A 275 15.37 -1.16 -8.02
C GLN A 275 14.48 0.02 -8.43
N ILE A 276 13.62 0.46 -7.53
CA ILE A 276 12.77 1.65 -7.72
C ILE A 276 12.73 2.44 -6.41
N PHE A 277 12.74 3.78 -6.51
CA PHE A 277 12.69 4.70 -5.36
C PHE A 277 13.73 4.44 -4.24
N GLY A 278 14.86 3.82 -4.58
CA GLY A 278 15.90 3.46 -3.60
C GLY A 278 15.73 2.07 -2.99
N TYR A 279 14.59 1.40 -3.18
CA TYR A 279 14.34 0.04 -2.73
C TYR A 279 14.74 -0.99 -3.77
N GLN A 280 15.54 -1.97 -3.35
CA GLN A 280 15.96 -3.08 -4.20
C GLN A 280 15.01 -4.26 -4.02
N PHE A 281 14.56 -4.84 -5.13
CA PHE A 281 13.71 -6.01 -5.10
C PHE A 281 14.53 -7.26 -4.76
N VAL A 282 14.06 -8.03 -3.78
CA VAL A 282 14.67 -9.29 -3.32
C VAL A 282 13.76 -10.44 -3.75
N VAL A 283 14.31 -11.44 -4.45
CA VAL A 283 13.51 -12.52 -5.07
C VAL A 283 12.88 -13.44 -4.02
N ASN A 284 13.65 -13.82 -3.00
CA ASN A 284 13.18 -14.61 -1.86
C ASN A 284 12.63 -13.72 -0.72
N ASN A 285 11.94 -12.62 -1.08
CA ASN A 285 11.31 -11.70 -0.13
C ASN A 285 10.34 -12.42 0.81
N HIS A 286 10.34 -12.03 2.08
CA HIS A 286 9.34 -12.46 3.05
C HIS A 286 9.02 -11.35 4.05
N CYS A 287 7.84 -11.39 4.65
CA CYS A 287 7.40 -10.44 5.65
C CYS A 287 6.86 -11.19 6.87
N VAL A 288 7.28 -10.78 8.06
CA VAL A 288 6.92 -11.41 9.35
C VAL A 288 6.62 -10.33 10.39
N VAL A 289 6.01 -10.71 11.50
CA VAL A 289 5.87 -9.86 12.68
C VAL A 289 6.89 -10.28 13.72
N VAL A 290 7.76 -9.38 14.15
CA VAL A 290 8.61 -9.57 15.32
C VAL A 290 7.77 -9.28 16.56
N CYS A 291 7.73 -10.24 17.49
CA CYS A 291 6.84 -10.19 18.65
C CYS A 291 7.60 -10.18 19.98
N GLY A 292 8.82 -10.72 20.01
CA GLY A 292 9.56 -10.88 21.25
C GLY A 292 11.01 -11.27 21.03
N MET A 293 11.79 -11.18 22.10
CA MET A 293 13.17 -11.66 22.17
C MET A 293 13.28 -12.61 23.37
N ALA A 294 14.12 -13.64 23.24
CA ALA A 294 14.50 -14.45 24.39
C ALA A 294 15.29 -13.62 25.42
N ASP A 295 15.20 -13.99 26.70
CA ASP A 295 15.90 -13.30 27.81
C ASP A 295 17.42 -13.20 27.61
N ASP A 296 18.01 -14.15 26.88
CA ASP A 296 19.44 -14.19 26.57
C ASP A 296 19.78 -13.62 25.18
N GLU A 297 18.79 -13.00 24.51
CA GLU A 297 18.88 -12.38 23.20
C GLU A 297 19.34 -13.34 22.07
N SER A 298 19.35 -14.65 22.33
CA SER A 298 19.84 -15.64 21.36
C SER A 298 18.85 -15.90 20.22
N THR A 299 17.55 -15.73 20.49
CA THR A 299 16.48 -15.96 19.52
C THR A 299 15.47 -14.84 19.53
N VAL A 300 14.87 -14.63 18.35
CA VAL A 300 13.75 -13.72 18.13
C VAL A 300 12.49 -14.54 17.90
N LEU A 301 11.41 -14.19 18.60
CA LEU A 301 10.09 -14.78 18.40
C LEU A 301 9.37 -13.97 17.31
N VAL A 302 8.95 -14.67 16.25
CA VAL A 302 8.24 -14.07 15.12
C VAL A 302 6.92 -14.78 14.84
N MET A 303 5.89 -14.02 14.48
CA MET A 303 4.74 -14.55 13.76
C MET A 303 5.08 -14.57 12.27
N ASP A 304 5.30 -15.77 11.75
CA ASP A 304 5.59 -16.02 10.34
C ASP A 304 4.29 -16.44 9.62
N PRO A 305 3.78 -15.66 8.64
CA PRO A 305 2.56 -16.02 7.92
C PRO A 305 2.59 -17.40 7.23
N LEU A 306 3.76 -18.00 7.00
CA LEU A 306 3.92 -19.35 6.46
C LEU A 306 3.93 -20.45 7.53
N GLU A 307 4.37 -20.14 8.76
CA GLU A 307 4.69 -21.14 9.78
C GLU A 307 3.97 -20.96 11.13
N GLY A 308 3.32 -19.81 11.36
CA GLY A 308 2.77 -19.42 12.66
C GLY A 308 3.83 -18.83 13.59
N MET A 309 3.66 -19.00 14.90
CA MET A 309 4.63 -18.49 15.89
C MET A 309 5.89 -19.38 15.92
N VAL A 310 7.04 -18.79 15.62
CA VAL A 310 8.31 -19.50 15.49
C VAL A 310 9.48 -18.70 16.04
N GLU A 311 10.47 -19.39 16.59
CA GLU A 311 11.73 -18.79 17.05
C GLU A 311 12.77 -18.85 15.92
N ARG A 312 13.54 -17.77 15.72
CA ARG A 312 14.66 -17.70 14.77
C ARG A 312 15.94 -17.29 15.51
N ASP A 313 17.10 -17.69 14.98
CA ASP A 313 18.39 -17.19 15.46
C ASP A 313 18.47 -15.67 15.28
N ALA A 314 18.65 -14.94 16.38
CA ALA A 314 18.56 -13.48 16.38
C ALA A 314 19.65 -12.83 15.52
N ASN A 315 20.88 -13.37 15.55
CA ASN A 315 22.00 -12.83 14.77
C ASN A 315 21.77 -12.99 13.27
N ASN A 316 21.28 -14.15 12.84
CA ASN A 316 20.99 -14.39 11.43
C ASN A 316 19.80 -13.53 10.97
N PHE A 317 18.75 -13.42 11.79
CA PHE A 317 17.61 -12.55 11.50
C PHE A 317 18.05 -11.09 11.34
N ALA A 318 18.78 -10.56 12.32
CA ALA A 318 19.30 -9.19 12.33
C ALA A 318 20.12 -8.90 11.07
N ARG A 319 21.06 -9.80 10.73
CA ARG A 319 21.88 -9.68 9.52
C ARG A 319 21.03 -9.59 8.25
N ILE A 320 20.09 -10.51 8.04
CA ILE A 320 19.24 -10.54 6.84
C ILE A 320 18.37 -9.29 6.76
N TYR A 321 17.78 -8.89 7.88
CA TYR A 321 16.97 -7.68 8.00
C TYR A 321 17.78 -6.42 7.62
N GLU A 322 18.97 -6.25 8.20
CA GLU A 322 19.83 -5.09 7.95
C GLU A 322 20.44 -5.08 6.55
N GLU A 323 20.87 -6.23 6.02
CA GLU A 323 21.37 -6.35 4.63
C GLU A 323 20.32 -5.91 3.60
N ARG A 324 19.03 -6.10 3.92
CA ARG A 324 17.90 -5.67 3.08
C ARG A 324 17.48 -4.21 3.30
N GLY A 325 18.23 -3.46 4.10
CA GLY A 325 18.00 -2.04 4.36
C GLY A 325 17.09 -1.75 5.57
N GLY A 326 16.83 -2.74 6.43
CA GLY A 326 16.07 -2.55 7.66
C GLY A 326 14.62 -2.14 7.38
N LEU A 327 13.94 -2.85 6.49
CA LEU A 327 12.56 -2.56 6.07
C LEU A 327 11.58 -2.95 7.17
N ALA A 328 10.90 -1.97 7.76
CA ALA A 328 10.00 -2.20 8.88
C ALA A 328 8.90 -1.14 9.00
N MET A 329 7.80 -1.55 9.65
CA MET A 329 6.72 -0.65 10.05
C MET A 329 6.13 -1.05 11.41
N VAL A 330 5.48 -0.10 12.06
CA VAL A 330 4.79 -0.25 13.36
C VAL A 330 3.40 0.37 13.28
N VAL A 331 2.44 -0.19 14.00
CA VAL A 331 1.16 0.46 14.31
C VAL A 331 1.15 0.83 15.79
N ALA A 332 0.78 2.07 16.09
CA ALA A 332 0.79 2.58 17.46
C ALA A 332 -0.27 3.67 17.67
N PRO A 333 -0.65 3.98 18.93
CA PRO A 333 -1.52 5.11 19.23
C PRO A 333 -0.93 6.43 18.72
N THR A 334 -1.72 7.26 18.05
CA THR A 334 -1.29 8.58 17.56
C THR A 334 -0.75 9.47 18.68
N SER A 335 -1.24 9.31 19.92
CA SER A 335 -0.70 10.02 21.09
C SER A 335 0.73 9.64 21.46
N THR A 336 1.19 8.46 21.02
CA THR A 336 2.57 8.00 21.17
C THR A 336 3.47 8.58 20.08
N LEU A 337 2.91 8.96 18.93
CA LEU A 337 3.68 9.41 17.75
C LEU A 337 3.86 10.93 17.69
N SER A 338 3.26 11.68 18.63
CA SER A 338 3.18 13.14 18.64
C SER A 338 4.18 13.85 19.55
#